data_AF-A0A0F0G9V2-F1
#
_entry.id   AF-A0A0F0G9V2-F1
#
_cell.length_a   1.000
_cell.length_b   1.000
_cell.length_c   1.000
_cell.angle_alpha   90.00
_cell.angle_beta   90.00
_cell.angle_gamma   90.00
#
_symmetry.space_group_name_H-M   'P 1'
#
loop_
_entity.id
_entity.type
_entity.pdbx_description
1 polymer ?
#
loop_
_entity_poly.entity_id
_entity_poly.type
_entity_poly.pdbx_seq_one_letter_code
_entity_poly.pdbx_strand_id
1 'polypeptide(L)' 'TGGEDQLALRPSGLSVRRLVRAARSDAADWKPRGTVLVTGGTGALGGQVARWLAGNGAEHLVLTSRRGPDAPGADEL' A
#
# COMPACT_ATOMS: atom_id res chain seq x y z
N THR A 1 6.66 -17.43 -32.81
CA THR A 1 5.91 -17.32 -31.54
C THR A 1 5.57 -15.86 -31.34
N GLY A 2 4.31 -15.51 -31.04
CA GLY A 2 3.80 -14.13 -31.12
C GLY A 2 4.31 -13.14 -30.05
N GLY A 3 5.39 -13.45 -29.33
CA GLY A 3 6.00 -12.57 -28.31
C GLY A 3 5.20 -12.36 -27.02
N GLU A 4 3.91 -12.69 -27.00
CA GLU A 4 3.05 -12.51 -25.83
C GLU A 4 3.16 -13.67 -24.84
N ASP A 5 3.40 -13.37 -23.56
CA ASP A 5 3.54 -14.33 -22.46
C ASP A 5 2.50 -14.15 -21.32
N GLN A 6 1.64 -13.13 -21.43
CA GLN A 6 0.66 -12.76 -20.40
C GLN A 6 -0.74 -12.63 -21.01
N LEU A 7 -1.51 -13.69 -20.84
CA LEU A 7 -2.80 -13.89 -21.51
C LEU A 7 -3.93 -14.13 -20.50
N ALA A 8 -5.14 -13.71 -20.84
CA ALA A 8 -6.35 -14.06 -20.13
C ALA A 8 -7.42 -14.54 -21.10
N LEU A 9 -8.00 -15.72 -20.85
CA LEU A 9 -9.11 -16.28 -21.63
C LEU A 9 -10.45 -15.91 -20.96
N ARG A 10 -11.38 -15.35 -21.75
CA ARG A 10 -12.74 -14.99 -21.34
C ARG A 10 -13.74 -15.38 -22.44
N PRO A 11 -15.06 -15.42 -22.17
CA PRO A 11 -16.07 -15.65 -23.21
C PRO A 11 -16.01 -14.64 -24.36
N SER A 12 -15.55 -13.41 -24.09
CA SER A 12 -15.32 -12.36 -25.08
C SER A 12 -14.06 -12.56 -25.93
N GLY A 13 -13.28 -13.63 -25.68
CA GLY A 13 -12.07 -13.97 -26.41
C GLY A 13 -10.78 -13.87 -25.57
N LEU A 14 -9.65 -13.80 -26.28
CA LEU A 14 -8.32 -13.71 -25.71
C LEU A 14 -7.95 -12.25 -25.44
N SER A 15 -7.47 -11.96 -24.23
CA SER A 15 -6.91 -10.65 -23.86
C SER A 15 -5.43 -10.76 -23.58
N VAL A 16 -4.66 -9.72 -23.90
CA VAL A 16 -3.21 -9.64 -23.67
C VAL A 16 -2.91 -8.51 -22.68
N ARG A 17 -2.00 -8.72 -21.72
CA ARG A 17 -1.66 -7.69 -20.73
C ARG A 17 -0.91 -6.52 -21.37
N ARG A 18 -1.36 -5.30 -21.06
CA ARG A 18 -0.70 -4.04 -21.43
C ARG A 18 -0.66 -3.12 -20.21
N LEU A 19 0.47 -2.45 -20.00
CA LEU A 19 0.58 -1.35 -19.05
C LEU A 19 0.26 -0.05 -19.79
N VAL A 20 -0.71 0.71 -19.29
CA VAL A 20 -1.15 1.99 -19.85
C VAL A 20 -1.12 3.06 -18.77
N ARG A 21 -1.06 4.34 -19.16
CA ARG A 21 -1.19 5.43 -18.19
C ARG A 21 -2.63 5.48 -17.68
N ALA A 22 -2.80 5.50 -16.37
CA ALA A 22 -4.09 5.78 -15.74
C ALA A 22 -4.30 7.30 -15.68
N ALA A 23 -5.50 7.76 -16.07
CA ALA A 23 -5.92 9.13 -15.79
C ALA A 23 -6.04 9.31 -14.28
N ARG A 24 -5.59 10.46 -13.76
CA ARG A 24 -5.79 10.80 -12.35
C ARG A 24 -7.27 11.12 -12.16
N SER A 25 -7.92 10.42 -11.23
CA SER A 25 -9.27 10.74 -10.78
C SER A 25 -9.22 11.60 -9.52
N ASP A 26 -10.15 12.52 -9.38
CA ASP A 26 -10.40 13.17 -8.10
C ASP A 26 -10.94 12.13 -7.13
N ALA A 27 -10.24 11.95 -6.00
CA ALA A 27 -10.66 11.09 -4.92
C ALA A 27 -11.22 11.96 -3.80
N ALA A 28 -12.26 11.49 -3.13
CA ALA A 28 -12.72 12.12 -1.91
C ALA A 28 -11.59 12.12 -0.87
N ASP A 29 -11.55 13.16 -0.04
CA ASP A 29 -10.62 13.25 1.08
C ASP A 29 -10.78 12.03 1.99
N TRP A 30 -9.76 11.18 2.01
CA TRP A 30 -9.73 10.01 2.86
C TRP A 30 -9.22 10.39 4.25
N LYS A 31 -9.94 9.96 5.30
CA LYS A 31 -9.53 10.14 6.70
C LYS A 31 -9.55 8.80 7.44
N PRO A 32 -8.48 8.43 8.17
CA PRO A 32 -8.48 7.25 9.01
C PRO A 32 -9.46 7.41 10.18
N ARG A 33 -10.00 6.30 10.67
CA ARG A 33 -10.86 6.25 11.87
C ARG A 33 -10.49 5.04 12.70
N GLY A 34 -10.54 5.16 14.02
CA GLY A 34 -10.19 4.09 14.95
C GLY A 34 -8.73 3.64 14.79
N THR A 35 -8.51 2.32 14.82
CA THR A 35 -7.17 1.73 14.76
C THR A 35 -6.73 1.38 13.34
N VAL A 36 -5.57 1.90 12.93
CA VAL A 36 -4.94 1.56 11.65
C VAL A 36 -3.77 0.61 11.89
N LEU A 37 -3.82 -0.56 11.24
CA LEU A 37 -2.75 -1.56 11.25
C LEU A 37 -1.82 -1.35 10.05
N VAL A 38 -0.52 -1.19 10.31
CA VAL A 38 0.52 -1.14 9.27
C VAL A 38 1.44 -2.36 9.41
N THR A 39 1.41 -3.26 8.43
CA THR A 39 2.32 -4.41 8.36
C THR A 39 3.64 -4.00 7.73
N GLY A 40 4.74 -4.58 8.22
CA GLY A 40 6.07 -4.00 7.95
C GLY A 40 6.19 -2.57 8.47
N GLY A 41 5.40 -2.22 9.50
CA GLY A 41 5.21 -0.83 9.96
C GLY A 41 6.48 -0.16 10.45
N THR A 42 7.47 -0.92 10.92
CA THR A 42 8.80 -0.41 11.30
C THR A 42 9.83 -0.49 10.18
N GLY A 43 9.41 -0.73 8.93
CA GLY A 43 10.25 -0.68 7.73
C GLY A 43 10.29 0.73 7.11
N ALA A 44 11.18 0.94 6.13
CA ALA A 44 11.41 2.25 5.53
C ALA A 44 10.15 2.95 5.02
N LEU A 45 9.28 2.23 4.29
CA LEU A 45 8.00 2.78 3.83
C LEU A 45 6.93 2.76 4.92
N GLY A 46 6.93 1.73 5.77
CA GLY A 46 5.97 1.60 6.88
C GLY A 46 6.02 2.78 7.84
N GLY A 47 7.22 3.24 8.20
CA GLY A 47 7.40 4.40 9.07
C GLY A 47 6.94 5.72 8.42
N GLN A 48 7.17 5.89 7.12
CA GLN A 48 6.66 7.06 6.38
C GLN A 48 5.13 7.06 6.31
N VAL A 49 4.53 5.89 6.08
CA VAL A 49 3.07 5.73 6.09
C VAL A 49 2.51 5.98 7.49
N ALA A 50 3.16 5.48 8.56
CA ALA A 50 2.74 5.72 9.93
C ALA A 50 2.74 7.23 10.28
N ARG A 51 3.81 7.95 9.93
CA ARG A 51 3.89 9.41 10.12
C ARG A 51 2.82 10.16 9.32
N TRP A 52 2.61 9.77 8.07
CA TRP A 52 1.55 10.35 7.25
C TRP A 52 0.16 10.08 7.86
N LEU A 53 -0.12 8.86 8.33
CA LEU A 53 -1.37 8.51 9.00
C LEU A 53 -1.59 9.31 10.28
N ALA A 54 -0.56 9.46 11.12
CA ALA A 54 -0.60 10.30 12.31
C ALA A 54 -0.94 11.76 11.94
N GLY A 55 -0.29 12.31 10.91
CA GLY A 55 -0.59 13.65 10.38
C GLY A 55 -1.99 13.80 9.79
N ASN A 56 -2.63 12.71 9.37
CA ASN A 56 -4.00 12.69 8.82
C ASN A 56 -5.06 12.32 9.87
N GLY A 57 -4.70 12.24 11.15
CA GLY A 57 -5.65 12.07 12.26
C GLY A 57 -5.95 10.61 12.63
N ALA A 58 -5.03 9.67 12.34
CA ALA A 58 -5.17 8.33 12.88
C ALA A 58 -5.08 8.36 14.41
N GLU A 59 -6.14 7.88 15.09
CA GLU A 59 -6.24 7.89 16.56
C GLU A 59 -5.34 6.83 17.19
N HIS A 60 -5.24 5.66 16.56
CA HIS A 60 -4.43 4.54 17.03
C HIS A 60 -3.68 3.89 15.87
N LEU A 61 -2.36 3.76 16.02
CA LEU A 61 -1.50 3.07 15.05
C LEU A 61 -0.97 1.77 15.66
N VAL A 62 -1.14 0.66 14.95
CA VAL A 62 -0.54 -0.62 15.28
C VAL A 62 0.49 -0.95 14.22
N LEU A 63 1.77 -0.85 14.57
CA LEU A 63 2.87 -1.14 13.66
C LEU A 63 3.36 -2.57 13.90
N THR A 64 3.11 -3.46 12.95
CA THR A 64 3.53 -4.87 13.08
C THR A 64 4.70 -5.17 12.16
N SER A 65 5.71 -5.84 12.70
CA SER A 65 6.80 -6.43 11.94
C SER A 65 7.45 -7.55 12.76
N ARG A 66 8.24 -8.41 12.12
CA ARG A 66 8.94 -9.50 12.81
C ARG A 66 9.93 -9.01 13.88
N ARG A 67 10.54 -7.84 13.68
CA ARG A 67 11.49 -7.22 14.63
C ARG A 67 10.77 -6.36 15.67
N GLY A 68 9.56 -5.89 15.38
CA GLY A 68 8.79 -5.07 16.30
C GLY A 68 9.59 -3.86 16.80
N PRO A 69 9.61 -3.59 18.11
CA PRO A 69 10.42 -2.54 18.74
C PRO A 69 11.93 -2.65 18.52
N ASP A 70 12.46 -3.84 18.22
CA ASP A 70 13.91 -4.05 17.95
C ASP A 70 14.31 -3.65 16.52
N ALA A 71 13.37 -3.13 15.71
CA ALA A 71 13.69 -2.62 14.39
C ALA A 71 14.43 -1.27 14.50
N PRO A 72 15.48 -1.03 13.68
CA PRO A 72 16.16 0.26 13.67
C PRO A 72 15.20 1.44 13.44
N GLY A 73 15.23 2.44 14.32
CA GLY A 73 14.40 3.64 14.25
C GLY A 73 12.93 3.42 14.67
N ALA A 74 12.58 2.28 15.27
CA ALA A 74 11.23 2.04 15.77
C ALA A 74 10.86 2.93 16.97
N ASP A 75 11.85 3.37 17.73
CA ASP A 75 11.75 4.33 18.82
C ASP A 75 11.51 5.78 18.35
N GLU A 76 11.72 6.06 17.07
CA GLU A 76 11.53 7.36 16.43
C GLU A 76 10.17 7.51 15.69
N LEU A 77 9.24 6.57 15.92
CA LEU A 77 7.93 6.50 15.23
C LEU A 77 6.75 6.92 16.11
#